data_AF-A0A9W3DEP2-F1
#
_entry.id   AF-A0A9W3DEP2-F1
#
_cell.length_a   1.000
_cell.length_b   1.000
_cell.length_c   1.000
_cell.angle_alpha   90.00
_cell.angle_beta   90.00
_cell.angle_gamma   90.00
#
_symmetry.space_group_name_H-M   'P 1'
#
loop_
_entity.id
_entity.type
_entity.pdbx_description
1 polymer ?
#
loop_
_entity_poly.entity_id
_entity_poly.type
_entity_poly.pdbx_seq_one_letter_code
_entity_poly.pdbx_strand_id
1 'polypeptide(L)'
;MVADALREGDGLPDSAPICSSEAEDIYLRKPGNRVASSSFSTVDTWEALHPRGETVFWHRQVWFQGRIPKHAFITWVLASNRLGTRDRMRSWGLQVPENCILCNTEEDTKQHLFFYCSFSSEVWCFFCSRLSINPPTLFEDCLRWLSNPSSDEFVKLIIKLV
;
A
#
# COMPACT_ATOMS: atom_id res chain seq x y z
N MET A 1 -47.72 -22.31 44.67
CA MET A 1 -48.80 -21.44 44.14
C MET A 1 -48.16 -20.10 43.86
N VAL A 2 -47.87 -19.65 42.64
CA VAL A 2 -48.21 -20.00 41.24
C VAL A 2 -47.06 -19.33 40.45
N ALA A 3 -46.17 -20.04 39.76
CA ALA A 3 -46.27 -20.61 38.41
C ALA A 3 -46.68 -19.59 37.32
N ASP A 4 -45.73 -19.34 36.42
CA ASP A 4 -45.83 -19.01 34.99
C ASP A 4 -46.67 -17.81 34.52
N ALA A 5 -46.03 -16.88 33.79
CA ALA A 5 -45.99 -16.97 32.33
C ALA A 5 -45.14 -15.85 31.72
N LEU A 6 -43.98 -16.24 31.19
CA LEU A 6 -43.28 -15.55 30.10
C LEU A 6 -44.12 -15.66 28.83
N ARG A 7 -44.50 -14.54 28.21
CA ARG A 7 -44.68 -14.38 26.75
C ARG A 7 -45.19 -12.96 26.45
N GLU A 8 -44.28 -12.00 26.39
CA GLU A 8 -44.49 -10.83 25.56
C GLU A 8 -43.95 -11.19 24.17
N GLY A 9 -44.84 -11.13 23.19
CA GLY A 9 -44.60 -11.65 21.86
C GLY A 9 -43.60 -10.79 21.10
N ASP A 10 -42.49 -11.39 20.72
CA ASP A 10 -41.69 -11.00 19.55
C ASP A 10 -42.52 -11.24 18.29
N GLY A 11 -43.52 -10.40 18.06
CA GLY A 11 -44.22 -10.31 16.79
C GLY A 11 -43.27 -9.71 15.76
N LEU A 12 -43.02 -10.44 14.67
CA LEU A 12 -42.40 -9.90 13.47
C LEU A 12 -43.13 -8.58 13.12
N PRO A 13 -42.44 -7.48 12.77
CA PRO A 13 -43.10 -6.25 12.39
C PRO A 13 -44.17 -6.53 11.32
N ASP A 14 -45.34 -5.90 11.46
CA ASP A 14 -46.46 -6.03 10.53
C ASP A 14 -45.95 -5.94 9.09
N SER A 15 -46.27 -6.95 8.28
CA SER A 15 -45.88 -6.95 6.88
C SER A 15 -46.45 -5.70 6.22
N ALA A 16 -45.56 -4.85 5.68
CA ALA A 16 -45.98 -3.68 4.94
C ALA A 16 -46.99 -4.10 3.86
N PRO A 17 -48.08 -3.35 3.65
CA PRO A 17 -49.08 -3.68 2.64
C PRO A 17 -48.39 -3.84 1.27
N ILE A 18 -48.71 -4.93 0.57
CA ILE A 18 -48.20 -5.17 -0.78
C ILE A 18 -48.66 -3.99 -1.64
N CYS A 19 -47.71 -3.19 -2.12
CA CYS A 19 -47.99 -2.10 -3.05
C CYS A 19 -48.51 -2.73 -4.35
N SER A 20 -49.84 -2.75 -4.55
CA SER A 20 -50.47 -3.22 -5.78
C SER A 20 -50.34 -2.14 -6.86
N SER A 21 -49.11 -1.92 -7.30
CA SER A 21 -48.81 -1.12 -8.48
C SER A 21 -48.84 -2.03 -9.71
N GLU A 22 -49.59 -1.65 -10.75
CA GLU A 22 -49.55 -2.32 -12.06
C GLU A 22 -48.29 -1.95 -12.87
N ALA A 23 -47.46 -1.02 -12.37
CA ALA A 23 -46.21 -0.65 -13.01
C ALA A 23 -45.17 -1.78 -12.87
N GLU A 24 -44.47 -2.09 -13.96
CA GLU A 24 -43.35 -3.05 -13.96
C GLU A 24 -42.21 -2.58 -13.04
N ASP A 25 -41.59 -3.53 -12.35
CA ASP A 25 -40.41 -3.27 -11.53
C ASP A 25 -39.24 -2.79 -12.40
N ILE A 26 -38.66 -1.64 -12.04
CA ILE A 26 -37.49 -1.09 -12.74
C ILE A 26 -36.25 -1.31 -11.89
N TYR A 27 -35.26 -2.00 -12.45
CA TYR A 27 -33.95 -2.17 -11.81
C TYR A 27 -33.13 -0.88 -11.91
N LEU A 28 -32.81 -0.29 -10.76
CA LEU A 28 -31.90 0.85 -10.67
C LEU A 28 -30.54 0.39 -10.15
N ARG A 29 -29.48 0.87 -10.81
CA ARG A 29 -28.09 0.62 -10.43
C ARG A 29 -27.58 1.80 -9.62
N LYS A 30 -26.98 1.51 -8.47
CA LYS A 30 -26.37 2.52 -7.59
C LYS A 30 -24.89 2.19 -7.33
N PRO A 31 -23.97 2.61 -8.22
CA PRO A 31 -22.55 2.44 -7.99
C PRO A 31 -22.07 3.37 -6.87
N GLY A 32 -21.74 2.81 -5.70
CA GLY A 32 -21.25 3.55 -4.54
C GLY A 32 -22.24 4.60 -4.01
N ASN A 33 -21.78 5.81 -3.74
CA ASN A 33 -22.60 6.93 -3.24
C ASN A 33 -23.28 7.76 -4.35
N ARG A 34 -23.29 7.29 -5.60
CA ARG A 34 -23.93 8.01 -6.72
C ARG A 34 -25.46 7.86 -6.71
N VAL A 35 -26.13 8.70 -7.50
CA VAL A 35 -27.58 8.62 -7.73
C VAL A 35 -27.92 7.31 -8.46
N ALA A 36 -29.02 6.68 -8.07
CA ALA A 36 -29.51 5.48 -8.74
C ALA A 36 -29.92 5.81 -10.20
N SER A 37 -29.41 5.04 -11.15
CA SER A 37 -29.70 5.20 -12.59
C SER A 37 -30.20 3.88 -13.19
N SER A 38 -31.08 3.98 -14.18
CA SER A 38 -31.50 2.83 -15.00
C SER A 38 -30.46 2.43 -16.05
N SER A 39 -29.52 3.34 -16.37
CA SER A 39 -28.44 3.07 -17.33
C SER A 39 -27.21 2.47 -16.65
N PHE A 40 -26.55 1.53 -17.33
CA PHE A 40 -25.28 0.97 -16.88
C PHE A 40 -24.10 1.82 -17.36
N SER A 41 -23.19 2.12 -16.43
CA SER A 41 -21.94 2.81 -16.71
C SER A 41 -20.78 1.97 -16.21
N THR A 42 -19.94 1.50 -17.14
CA THR A 42 -18.73 0.75 -16.81
C THR A 42 -17.76 1.60 -15.99
N VAL A 43 -17.67 2.90 -16.29
CA VAL A 43 -16.79 3.84 -15.57
C VAL A 43 -17.24 3.99 -14.11
N ASP A 44 -18.53 4.25 -13.88
CA ASP A 44 -19.03 4.45 -12.51
C ASP A 44 -18.94 3.16 -11.69
N THR A 45 -19.19 2.01 -12.33
CA THR A 45 -19.03 0.70 -11.70
C THR A 45 -17.56 0.46 -11.34
N TRP A 46 -16.62 0.78 -12.23
CA TRP A 46 -15.19 0.65 -11.98
C TRP A 46 -14.74 1.52 -10.80
N GLU A 47 -15.13 2.79 -10.78
CA GLU A 47 -14.77 3.72 -9.70
C GLU A 47 -15.37 3.30 -8.36
N ALA A 48 -16.59 2.73 -8.35
CA ALA A 48 -17.21 2.21 -7.15
C ALA A 48 -16.51 0.94 -6.62
N LEU A 49 -16.05 0.07 -7.52
CA LEU A 49 -15.30 -1.15 -7.16
C LEU A 49 -13.85 -0.86 -6.78
N HIS A 50 -13.28 0.24 -7.27
CA HIS A 50 -11.89 0.64 -7.06
C HIS A 50 -11.82 2.06 -6.48
N PRO A 51 -12.22 2.25 -5.21
CA PRO A 51 -12.08 3.55 -4.57
C PRO A 51 -10.63 4.02 -4.64
N ARG A 52 -10.44 5.31 -4.93
CA ARG A 52 -9.10 5.90 -4.98
C ARG A 52 -8.46 5.78 -3.59
N GLY A 53 -7.29 5.16 -3.52
CA GLY A 53 -6.53 5.06 -2.28
C GLY A 53 -5.99 6.41 -1.82
N GLU A 54 -5.49 6.46 -0.60
CA GLU A 54 -4.84 7.64 -0.05
C GLU A 54 -3.61 8.04 -0.89
N THR A 55 -3.41 9.35 -1.02
CA THR A 55 -2.24 9.88 -1.71
C THR A 55 -0.99 9.66 -0.85
N VAL A 56 -0.06 8.87 -1.36
CA VAL A 56 1.22 8.59 -0.71
C VAL A 56 2.30 9.58 -1.16
N PHE A 57 3.13 10.05 -0.21
CA PHE A 57 4.14 11.08 -0.46
C PHE A 57 5.28 10.63 -1.39
N TRP A 58 5.52 9.32 -1.49
CA TRP A 58 6.59 8.72 -2.29
C TRP A 58 6.19 8.41 -3.74
N HIS A 59 4.92 8.62 -4.12
CA HIS A 59 4.41 8.23 -5.44
C HIS A 59 5.24 8.84 -6.58
N ARG A 60 5.58 10.13 -6.49
CA ARG A 60 6.31 10.85 -7.55
C ARG A 60 7.79 10.46 -7.63
N GLN A 61 8.35 9.95 -6.54
CA GLN A 61 9.73 9.51 -6.43
C GLN A 61 9.89 8.11 -7.05
N VAL A 62 8.86 7.28 -6.95
CA VAL A 62 8.83 5.93 -7.52
C VAL A 62 8.39 5.94 -8.99
N TRP A 63 7.31 6.66 -9.30
CA TRP A 63 6.63 6.61 -10.60
C TRP A 63 6.93 7.83 -11.49
N PHE A 64 8.19 8.24 -11.60
CA PHE A 64 8.61 9.36 -12.45
C PHE A 64 8.81 8.96 -13.92
N GLN A 65 8.90 9.96 -14.81
CA GLN A 65 9.15 9.76 -16.23
C GLN A 65 10.61 9.37 -16.47
N GLY A 66 10.88 8.31 -17.25
CA GLY A 66 12.24 7.83 -17.49
C GLY A 66 12.79 6.87 -16.42
N ARG A 67 11.95 6.44 -15.47
CA ARG A 67 12.31 5.44 -14.46
C ARG A 67 12.68 4.09 -15.09
N ILE A 68 13.59 3.36 -14.45
CA ILE A 68 13.85 1.96 -14.76
C ILE A 68 12.75 1.12 -14.09
N PRO A 69 11.92 0.36 -14.84
CA PRO A 69 10.79 -0.38 -14.26
C PRO A 69 11.16 -1.30 -13.10
N LYS A 70 12.32 -1.97 -13.19
CA LYS A 70 12.84 -2.84 -12.13
C LYS A 70 13.07 -2.08 -10.82
N HIS A 71 13.73 -0.93 -10.87
CA HIS A 71 14.07 -0.14 -9.68
C HIS A 71 12.81 0.48 -9.09
N ALA A 72 11.94 1.04 -9.94
CA ALA A 72 10.63 1.55 -9.50
C ALA A 72 9.80 0.48 -8.78
N PHE A 73 9.76 -0.75 -9.31
CA PHE A 73 9.06 -1.85 -8.67
C PHE A 73 9.65 -2.20 -7.30
N ILE A 74 10.98 -2.31 -7.19
CA ILE A 74 11.65 -2.60 -5.92
C ILE A 74 11.38 -1.49 -4.90
N THR A 75 11.56 -0.22 -5.29
CA THR A 75 11.29 0.93 -4.41
C THR A 75 9.83 1.01 -3.97
N TRP A 76 8.89 0.70 -4.87
CA TRP A 76 7.46 0.60 -4.53
C TRP A 76 7.19 -0.48 -3.47
N VAL A 77 7.77 -1.67 -3.62
CA VAL A 77 7.64 -2.77 -2.66
C VAL A 77 8.24 -2.39 -1.31
N LEU A 78 9.37 -1.67 -1.29
CA LEU A 78 9.99 -1.18 -0.07
C LEU A 78 9.15 -0.10 0.63
N ALA A 79 8.63 0.86 -0.14
CA ALA A 79 7.78 1.95 0.32
C ALA A 79 6.44 1.47 0.86
N SER A 80 5.92 0.39 0.29
CA SER A 80 4.70 -0.27 0.77
C SER A 80 4.95 -1.19 1.96
N ASN A 81 6.20 -1.31 2.43
CA ASN A 81 6.64 -2.27 3.42
C ASN A 81 6.16 -3.70 3.07
N ARG A 82 6.46 -4.16 1.85
CA ARG A 82 6.05 -5.47 1.31
C ARG A 82 7.23 -6.35 0.87
N LEU A 83 8.46 -5.93 1.16
CA LEU A 83 9.64 -6.74 0.83
C LEU A 83 9.63 -8.06 1.62
N GLY A 84 9.95 -9.18 0.98
CA GLY A 84 10.03 -10.49 1.62
C GLY A 84 11.33 -10.69 2.41
N THR A 85 11.58 -9.85 3.41
CA THR A 85 12.68 -10.02 4.37
C THR A 85 12.40 -11.17 5.34
N ARG A 86 13.44 -11.79 5.92
CA ARG A 86 13.27 -12.94 6.83
C ARG A 86 12.49 -12.59 8.09
N ASP A 87 12.60 -11.35 8.60
CA ASP A 87 11.75 -10.85 9.69
C ASP A 87 10.23 -11.03 9.39
N ARG A 88 9.80 -10.68 8.16
CA ARG A 88 8.42 -10.81 7.69
C ARG A 88 8.04 -12.25 7.42
N MET A 89 8.93 -13.06 6.87
CA MET A 89 8.66 -14.49 6.69
C MET A 89 8.45 -15.20 8.03
N ARG A 90 9.26 -14.85 9.05
CA ARG A 90 9.10 -15.37 10.41
C ARG A 90 7.81 -14.92 11.08
N SER A 91 7.37 -13.68 10.85
CA SER A 91 6.08 -13.21 11.39
C SER A 91 4.87 -13.97 10.80
N TRP A 92 5.03 -14.61 9.64
CA TRP A 92 4.06 -15.55 9.07
C TRP A 92 4.21 -17.00 9.57
N GLY A 93 5.15 -17.27 10.48
CA GLY A 93 5.40 -18.60 11.04
C GLY A 93 6.32 -19.50 10.22
N LEU A 94 6.99 -18.97 9.18
CA LEU A 94 7.96 -19.75 8.42
C LEU A 94 9.25 -19.95 9.22
N GLN A 95 9.78 -21.17 9.18
CA GLN A 95 11.06 -21.54 9.80
C GLN A 95 12.22 -21.14 8.87
N VAL A 96 12.61 -19.86 8.92
CA VAL A 96 13.76 -19.31 8.18
C VAL A 96 14.80 -18.73 9.14
N PRO A 97 16.10 -18.72 8.78
CA PRO A 97 17.13 -18.06 9.58
C PRO A 97 16.78 -16.59 9.86
N GLU A 98 17.19 -16.05 11.01
CA GLU A 98 16.98 -14.63 11.37
C GLU A 98 17.96 -13.72 10.64
N ASN A 99 19.18 -14.19 10.46
CA ASN A 99 20.28 -13.36 10.02
C ASN A 99 20.06 -12.84 8.59
N CYS A 100 20.60 -11.66 8.29
CA CYS A 100 20.63 -11.05 6.97
C CYS A 100 21.36 -11.95 5.97
N ILE A 101 20.81 -12.10 4.77
CA ILE A 101 21.43 -12.93 3.72
C ILE A 101 22.78 -12.39 3.23
N LEU A 102 23.04 -11.09 3.39
CA LEU A 102 24.23 -10.43 2.89
C LEU A 102 25.40 -10.47 3.89
N CYS A 103 25.18 -10.06 5.13
CA CYS A 103 26.23 -10.04 6.16
C CYS A 103 26.22 -11.26 7.08
N ASN A 104 25.11 -12.00 7.16
CA ASN A 104 24.92 -13.14 8.05
C ASN A 104 25.12 -12.88 9.55
N THR A 105 25.11 -11.62 9.99
CA THR A 105 25.41 -11.21 11.38
C THR A 105 24.19 -10.69 12.15
N GLU A 106 23.40 -9.80 11.56
CA GLU A 106 22.27 -9.11 12.19
C GLU A 106 20.95 -9.57 11.58
N GLU A 107 19.80 -9.24 12.19
CA GLU A 107 18.48 -9.61 11.67
C GLU A 107 18.20 -9.03 10.26
N ASP A 108 17.61 -9.85 9.39
CA ASP A 108 17.17 -9.44 8.05
C ASP A 108 15.89 -8.60 8.12
N THR A 109 16.07 -7.30 8.36
CA THR A 109 15.02 -6.29 8.29
C THR A 109 15.21 -5.40 7.08
N LYS A 110 14.15 -4.76 6.57
CA LYS A 110 14.24 -3.76 5.49
C LYS A 110 15.32 -2.71 5.78
N GLN A 111 15.34 -2.21 7.00
CA GLN A 111 16.23 -1.13 7.42
C GLN A 111 17.68 -1.60 7.49
N HIS A 112 17.93 -2.80 8.03
CA HIS A 112 19.25 -3.39 8.02
C HIS A 112 19.73 -3.70 6.60
N LEU A 113 18.94 -4.43 5.82
CA LEU A 113 19.28 -4.87 4.47
C LEU A 113 19.72 -3.71 3.57
N PHE A 114 19.09 -2.54 3.67
CA PHE A 114 19.43 -1.40 2.82
C PHE A 114 20.44 -0.42 3.43
N PHE A 115 20.47 -0.21 4.76
CA PHE A 115 21.26 0.89 5.33
C PHE A 115 22.27 0.46 6.40
N TYR A 116 21.97 -0.54 7.24
CA TYR A 116 22.87 -0.93 8.33
C TYR A 116 23.72 -2.16 8.04
N CYS A 117 23.40 -2.91 6.98
CA CYS A 117 24.19 -4.04 6.55
C CYS A 117 25.58 -3.58 6.10
N SER A 118 26.64 -4.24 6.57
CA SER A 118 28.02 -3.94 6.19
C SER A 118 28.21 -3.94 4.67
N PHE A 119 27.67 -4.95 4.00
CA PHE A 119 27.69 -5.05 2.53
C PHE A 119 27.02 -3.84 1.87
N SER A 120 25.79 -3.51 2.28
CA SER A 120 25.04 -2.39 1.70
C SER A 120 25.68 -1.04 2.02
N SER A 121 26.28 -0.90 3.21
CA SER A 121 27.03 0.28 3.61
C SER A 121 28.23 0.54 2.70
N GLU A 122 28.96 -0.50 2.30
CA GLU A 122 30.06 -0.36 1.34
C GLU A 122 29.57 0.14 -0.03
N VAL A 123 28.45 -0.41 -0.52
CA VAL A 123 27.82 0.03 -1.77
C VAL A 123 27.42 1.50 -1.69
N TRP A 124 26.72 1.90 -0.62
CA TRP A 124 26.34 3.31 -0.42
C TRP A 124 27.55 4.22 -0.32
N CYS A 125 28.58 3.83 0.43
CA CYS A 125 29.78 4.64 0.60
C CYS A 125 30.51 4.86 -0.74
N PHE A 126 30.54 3.83 -1.60
CA PHE A 126 31.09 3.94 -2.95
C PHE A 126 30.35 4.98 -3.80
N PHE A 127 29.02 4.91 -3.88
CA PHE A 127 28.26 5.86 -4.71
C PHE A 127 28.17 7.26 -4.09
N CYS A 128 27.96 7.36 -2.78
CA CYS A 128 27.81 8.63 -2.08
C CYS A 128 29.09 9.46 -2.11
N SER A 129 30.26 8.83 -1.97
CA SER A 129 31.55 9.53 -2.07
C SER A 129 31.83 10.07 -3.47
N ARG A 130 31.36 9.39 -4.52
CA ARG A 130 31.54 9.81 -5.92
C ARG A 130 30.59 10.92 -6.33
N LEU A 131 29.40 10.98 -5.71
CA LEU A 131 28.37 11.97 -5.97
C LEU A 131 28.38 13.13 -4.95
N SER A 132 29.25 13.08 -3.93
CA SER A 132 29.31 14.04 -2.82
C SER A 132 27.96 14.26 -2.13
N ILE A 133 27.21 13.18 -1.91
CA ILE A 133 25.89 13.18 -1.26
C ILE A 133 25.95 12.48 0.08
N ASN A 134 25.04 12.85 0.98
CA ASN A 134 24.88 12.21 2.29
C ASN A 134 23.41 11.86 2.49
N PRO A 135 22.95 10.69 2.02
CA PRO A 135 21.57 10.28 2.19
C PRO A 135 21.27 10.00 3.66
N PRO A 136 20.02 10.23 4.12
CA PRO A 136 19.57 9.80 5.43
C PRO A 136 19.69 8.28 5.58
N THR A 137 19.94 7.83 6.82
CA THR A 137 20.05 6.40 7.12
C THR A 137 18.69 5.73 7.26
N LEU A 138 17.61 6.46 7.60
CA LEU A 138 16.26 5.92 7.69
C LEU A 138 15.60 5.84 6.32
N PHE A 139 14.94 4.72 6.03
CA PHE A 139 14.30 4.50 4.73
C PHE A 139 13.26 5.58 4.38
N GLU A 140 12.39 5.96 5.30
CA GLU A 140 11.34 6.96 5.06
C GLU A 140 11.93 8.36 4.79
N ASP A 141 13.00 8.72 5.50
CA ASP A 141 13.68 9.99 5.29
C ASP A 141 14.47 9.98 3.98
N CYS A 142 15.01 8.83 3.57
CA CYS A 142 15.61 8.65 2.25
C CYS A 142 14.57 8.87 1.13
N LEU A 143 13.34 8.34 1.27
CA LEU A 143 12.25 8.61 0.32
C LEU A 143 11.88 10.09 0.24
N ARG A 144 11.91 10.81 1.37
CA ARG A 144 11.69 12.27 1.37
C ARG A 144 12.85 13.00 0.70
N TRP A 145 14.08 12.61 1.02
CA TRP A 145 15.30 13.19 0.45
C TRP A 145 15.39 13.02 -1.07
N LEU A 146 14.91 11.89 -1.62
CA LEU A 146 14.82 11.64 -3.07
C LEU A 146 13.97 12.66 -3.85
N SER A 147 13.15 13.45 -3.16
CA SER A 147 12.44 14.57 -3.80
C SER A 147 13.40 15.65 -4.32
N ASN A 148 14.47 15.94 -3.57
CA ASN A 148 15.46 16.96 -3.92
C ASN A 148 16.85 16.60 -3.33
N PRO A 149 17.55 15.60 -3.91
CA PRO A 149 18.77 15.06 -3.34
C PRO A 149 20.02 15.91 -3.57
N SER A 150 20.04 16.76 -4.59
CA SER A 150 21.16 17.63 -4.98
C SER A 150 20.61 18.86 -5.70
N SER A 151 21.39 19.94 -5.85
CA SER A 151 21.04 21.07 -6.73
C SER A 151 21.29 20.77 -8.21
N ASP A 152 22.13 19.77 -8.52
CA ASP A 152 22.49 19.38 -9.87
C ASP A 152 21.46 18.40 -10.47
N GLU A 153 20.83 18.78 -11.59
CA GLU A 153 19.81 17.98 -12.27
C GLU A 153 20.33 16.63 -12.81
N PHE A 154 21.59 16.56 -13.24
CA PHE A 154 22.21 15.32 -13.68
C PHE A 154 22.40 14.36 -12.49
N VAL A 155 22.85 14.90 -11.35
CA VAL A 155 22.98 14.13 -10.10
C VAL A 155 21.60 13.68 -9.60
N LYS A 156 20.57 14.53 -9.67
CA LYS A 156 19.18 14.13 -9.35
C LYS A 156 18.69 12.97 -10.22
N LEU A 157 18.99 13.01 -11.52
CA LEU A 157 18.59 11.96 -12.44
C LEU A 157 19.32 10.65 -12.14
N ILE A 158 20.64 10.69 -11.92
CA ILE A 158 21.41 9.51 -11.52
C ILE A 158 20.86 8.91 -10.23
N ILE A 159 20.62 9.72 -9.20
CA ILE A 159 20.14 9.24 -7.89
C ILE A 159 18.75 8.61 -7.99
N LYS A 160 17.90 9.09 -8.89
CA LYS A 160 16.57 8.49 -9.12
C LYS A 160 16.62 7.20 -9.96
N LEU A 161 17.73 6.98 -10.68
CA LEU A 161 17.93 5.81 -11.53
C LEU A 161 18.70 4.69 -10.84
N VAL A 162 19.50 4.99 -9.82
CA VAL A 162 20.16 4.00 -8.94
C VAL A 162 19.13 3.45 -7.96
#